data_AF-A0AAD4IVK8-F1
#
_entry.id   AF-A0AAD4IVK8-F1
#
_cell.length_a   1.000
_cell.length_b   1.000
_cell.length_c   1.000
_cell.angle_alpha   90.00
_cell.angle_beta   90.00
_cell.angle_gamma   90.00
#
_symmetry.space_group_name_H-M   'P 1'
#
loop_
_entity.id
_entity.type
_entity.pdbx_description
1 polymer ?
#
loop_
_entity_poly.entity_id
_entity_poly.type
_entity_poly.pdbx_seq_one_letter_code
_entity_poly.pdbx_strand_id
1 'polypeptide(L)'
;MPRRPKKKRIRAAEENEGKMKLPRFGLRMTCRRCLQDGHNKRTCKNEPAIKPPQTNVNRGFGVMVFEDSGNIYARMPSDKRVRQVSSLSEPKR
;
A
#
# COMPACT_ATOMS: atom_id res chain seq x y z
N MET A 1 -15.34 41.40 -5.28
CA MET A 1 -15.79 40.74 -6.52
C MET A 1 -16.50 39.43 -6.18
N PRO A 2 -17.71 39.16 -6.70
CA PRO A 2 -18.43 37.92 -6.41
C PRO A 2 -17.72 36.71 -7.04
N ARG A 3 -17.66 35.58 -6.32
CA ARG A 3 -16.93 34.37 -6.74
C ARG A 3 -17.64 33.66 -7.88
N ARG A 4 -16.87 33.15 -8.85
CA ARG A 4 -17.38 32.35 -9.98
C ARG A 4 -18.11 31.09 -9.46
N PRO A 5 -19.35 30.83 -9.89
CA PRO A 5 -20.08 29.63 -9.48
C PRO A 5 -19.35 28.36 -9.93
N LYS A 6 -19.20 27.37 -9.03
CA LYS A 6 -18.60 26.07 -9.33
C LYS A 6 -19.67 25.11 -9.87
N LYS A 7 -19.43 24.52 -11.04
CA LYS A 7 -20.28 23.46 -11.60
C LYS A 7 -20.18 22.20 -10.74
N LYS A 8 -21.32 21.59 -10.39
CA LYS A 8 -21.37 20.31 -9.68
C LYS A 8 -20.90 19.18 -10.61
N ARG A 9 -20.09 18.25 -10.08
CA ARG A 9 -19.63 17.07 -10.82
C ARG A 9 -20.81 16.13 -11.09
N ILE A 10 -20.94 15.67 -12.34
CA ILE A 10 -21.85 14.59 -12.73
C ILE A 10 -21.07 13.28 -12.60
N ARG A 11 -21.61 12.28 -11.91
CA ARG A 11 -20.97 10.97 -11.74
C ARG A 11 -21.43 10.04 -12.86
N ALA A 12 -20.53 9.21 -13.40
CA ALA A 12 -20.90 8.19 -14.38
C ALA A 12 -21.57 7.00 -13.69
N ALA A 13 -22.42 6.25 -14.41
CA ALA A 13 -23.18 5.13 -13.86
C ALA A 13 -22.31 3.98 -13.32
N GLU A 14 -21.07 3.84 -13.83
CA GLU A 14 -20.10 2.84 -13.37
C GLU A 14 -19.33 3.29 -12.12
N GLU A 15 -19.40 4.57 -11.73
CA GLU A 15 -18.73 5.05 -10.54
C GLU A 15 -19.35 4.42 -9.29
N ASN A 16 -18.60 3.53 -8.64
CA ASN A 16 -19.03 2.81 -7.45
C ASN A 16 -19.42 3.80 -6.34
N GLU A 17 -20.69 3.79 -5.92
CA GLU A 17 -21.27 4.70 -4.94
C GLU A 17 -20.82 4.40 -3.49
N GLY A 18 -19.51 4.28 -3.23
CA GLY A 18 -18.94 4.28 -1.88
C GLY A 18 -19.54 3.25 -0.90
N LYS A 19 -19.96 2.07 -1.37
CA LYS A 19 -20.57 1.03 -0.52
C LYS A 19 -19.58 0.01 0.06
N MET A 20 -18.28 0.31 0.03
CA MET A 20 -17.26 -0.43 0.81
C MET A 20 -16.88 0.35 2.07
N LYS A 21 -17.88 0.79 2.84
CA LYS A 21 -17.62 1.28 4.20
C LYS A 21 -17.50 0.05 5.09
N LEU A 22 -16.27 -0.29 5.47
CA LEU A 22 -16.02 -1.31 6.50
C LEU A 22 -16.89 -0.98 7.72
N PRO A 23 -17.62 -1.96 8.28
CA PRO A 23 -18.46 -1.73 9.44
C PRO A 23 -17.61 -1.22 10.60
N ARG A 24 -18.09 -0.18 11.28
CA ARG A 24 -17.44 0.37 12.49
C ARG A 24 -17.46 -0.64 13.64
N PHE A 25 -18.42 -1.56 13.63
CA PHE A 25 -18.59 -2.61 14.62
C PHE A 25 -17.76 -3.85 14.23
N GLY A 26 -16.91 -4.33 15.14
CA GLY A 26 -16.05 -5.50 14.93
C GLY A 26 -14.60 -5.20 14.52
N LEU A 27 -14.23 -3.93 14.27
CA LEU A 27 -12.84 -3.58 14.01
C LEU A 27 -12.04 -3.57 15.33
N ARG A 28 -11.22 -4.60 15.55
CA ARG A 28 -10.31 -4.67 16.69
C ARG A 28 -9.24 -3.58 16.55
N MET A 29 -9.24 -2.63 17.48
CA MET A 29 -8.22 -1.60 17.52
C MET A 29 -6.96 -2.16 18.17
N THR A 30 -5.86 -2.17 17.40
CA THR A 30 -4.54 -2.58 17.87
C THR A 30 -3.66 -1.35 18.13
N CYS A 31 -2.95 -1.37 19.26
CA CYS A 31 -2.08 -0.28 19.64
C CYS A 31 -0.83 -0.23 18.75
N ARG A 32 -0.57 0.88 18.07
CA ARG A 32 0.63 1.04 17.21
C ARG A 32 1.97 1.07 17.97
N ARG A 33 1.96 1.09 19.30
CA ARG A 33 3.16 1.14 20.15
C ARG A 33 3.56 -0.24 20.63
N CYS A 34 2.63 -1.01 21.20
CA CYS A 34 2.87 -2.33 21.79
C CYS A 34 2.18 -3.49 21.05
N LEU A 35 1.43 -3.20 19.98
CA LEU A 35 0.72 -4.16 19.12
C LEU A 35 -0.39 -4.99 19.81
N GLN A 36 -0.63 -4.79 21.10
CA GLN A 36 -1.76 -5.39 21.82
C GLN A 36 -3.08 -4.69 21.51
N ASP A 37 -4.18 -5.43 21.62
CA ASP A 37 -5.55 -4.96 21.47
C ASP A 37 -6.12 -4.34 22.77
N GLY A 38 -7.25 -3.66 22.65
CA GLY A 38 -7.99 -3.09 23.78
C GLY A 38 -7.60 -1.68 24.20
N HIS A 39 -6.55 -1.08 23.61
CA HIS A 39 -6.17 0.31 23.91
C HIS A 39 -5.52 1.06 22.74
N ASN A 40 -5.48 2.39 22.86
CA ASN A 40 -4.88 3.29 21.87
C ASN A 40 -3.47 3.70 22.26
N LYS A 41 -2.68 4.20 21.29
CA LYS A 41 -1.31 4.71 21.53
C LYS A 41 -1.27 5.76 22.67
N ARG A 42 -2.30 6.59 22.80
CA ARG A 42 -2.38 7.66 23.82
C ARG A 42 -2.46 7.13 25.25
N THR A 43 -3.07 5.95 25.45
CA THR A 43 -3.27 5.33 26.76
C THR A 43 -2.37 4.11 26.97
N CYS A 44 -1.40 3.90 26.09
CA CYS A 44 -0.49 2.76 26.14
C CYS A 44 0.52 2.90 27.29
N LYS A 45 0.46 1.97 28.25
CA LYS A 45 1.41 1.87 29.36
C LYS A 45 2.53 0.85 29.12
N ASN A 46 2.40 0.03 28.08
CA ASN A 46 3.34 -1.04 27.77
C ASN A 46 4.59 -0.52 27.04
N GLU A 47 5.67 -1.31 27.13
CA GLU A 47 6.91 -1.09 26.38
C GLU A 47 6.69 -1.13 24.86
N PRO A 48 7.50 -0.38 24.09
CA PRO A 48 7.40 -0.40 22.63
C PRO A 48 7.81 -1.77 22.08
N ALA A 49 6.94 -2.37 21.26
CA ALA A 49 7.26 -3.62 20.57
C ALA A 49 8.28 -3.36 19.46
N ILE A 50 9.19 -4.34 19.25
CA ILE A 50 10.08 -4.36 18.09
C ILE A 50 9.21 -4.50 16.85
N LYS A 51 9.24 -3.49 15.98
CA LYS A 51 8.45 -3.49 14.75
C LYS A 51 9.16 -4.36 13.72
N PRO A 52 8.43 -5.18 12.94
CA PRO A 52 9.02 -5.78 11.76
C PRO A 52 9.53 -4.65 10.84
N PRO A 53 10.63 -4.87 10.11
CA PRO A 53 11.13 -3.91 9.16
C PRO A 53 10.01 -3.54 8.20
N GLN A 54 9.63 -2.26 8.18
CA GLN A 54 8.67 -1.77 7.21
C GLN A 54 9.37 -1.83 5.86
N THR A 55 9.02 -2.81 5.02
CA THR A 55 9.42 -2.76 3.63
C THR A 55 8.73 -1.53 3.05
N ASN A 56 9.45 -0.42 2.98
CA ASN A 56 9.12 0.68 2.09
C ASN A 56 9.35 0.18 0.67
N VAL A 57 8.60 -0.84 0.25
CA VAL A 57 8.33 -1.05 -1.16
C VAL A 57 7.53 0.16 -1.53
N ASN A 58 8.25 1.21 -1.94
CA ASN A 58 7.70 2.30 -2.71
C ASN A 58 6.76 1.63 -3.70
N ARG A 59 5.45 1.83 -3.52
CA ARG A 59 4.44 1.33 -4.46
C ARG A 59 4.51 2.11 -5.78
N GLY A 60 5.66 2.74 -6.03
CA GLY A 60 5.98 3.49 -7.22
C GLY A 60 6.56 2.57 -8.28
N PHE A 61 6.51 3.11 -9.49
CA PHE A 61 7.20 2.60 -10.66
C PHE A 61 8.69 2.39 -10.38
N GLY A 62 9.26 1.27 -10.83
CA GLY A 62 10.67 0.99 -10.62
C GLY A 62 11.11 -0.38 -11.12
N VAL A 63 12.41 -0.50 -11.36
CA VAL A 63 13.09 -1.76 -11.67
C VAL A 63 13.70 -2.30 -10.38
N MET A 64 13.30 -3.49 -9.97
CA MET A 64 13.84 -4.23 -8.83
C MET A 64 14.80 -5.28 -9.37
N VAL A 65 16.08 -5.14 -9.04
CA VAL A 65 17.12 -6.12 -9.35
C VAL A 65 17.40 -6.92 -8.08
N PHE A 66 17.32 -8.24 -8.16
CA PHE A 66 17.65 -9.12 -7.03
C PHE A 66 19.00 -9.77 -7.31
N GLU A 67 20.03 -9.34 -6.59
CA GLU A 67 21.42 -9.80 -6.76
C GLU A 67 21.55 -11.31 -6.54
N ASP A 68 20.87 -11.86 -5.53
CA ASP A 68 20.93 -13.28 -5.17
C ASP A 68 20.40 -14.22 -6.25
N SER A 69 19.50 -13.74 -7.12
CA SER A 69 18.82 -14.57 -8.11
C SER A 69 19.05 -14.11 -9.55
N GLY A 70 19.79 -13.01 -9.76
CA GLY A 70 20.00 -12.39 -11.07
C GLY A 70 18.72 -11.97 -11.79
N ASN A 71 17.58 -11.96 -11.09
CA ASN A 71 16.28 -11.68 -11.69
C ASN A 71 15.96 -10.19 -11.65
N ILE A 72 15.58 -9.66 -12.81
CA ILE A 72 15.16 -8.27 -12.97
C ILE A 72 13.64 -8.24 -13.07
N TYR A 73 13.00 -7.49 -12.18
CA TYR A 73 11.56 -7.26 -12.18
C TYR A 73 11.26 -5.78 -12.42
N ALA A 74 10.29 -5.47 -13.27
CA ALA A 74 9.84 -4.10 -13.53
C ALA A 74 8.37 -3.92 -13.16
N ARG A 75 8.04 -2.77 -12.57
CA ARG A 75 6.66 -2.35 -12.30
C ARG A 75 6.38 -1.07 -13.08
N MET A 76 5.69 -1.19 -14.22
CA MET A 76 5.33 -0.06 -15.10
C MET A 76 4.13 0.74 -14.51
N PRO A 77 3.95 2.04 -14.82
CA PRO A 77 2.90 2.86 -14.20
C PRO A 77 1.49 2.43 -14.61
N SER A 78 1.36 1.85 -15.80
CA SER A 78 0.10 1.35 -16.35
C SER A 78 -0.28 -0.03 -15.80
N ASP A 79 0.69 -0.79 -15.27
CA ASP A 79 0.52 -2.18 -14.87
C ASP A 79 0.35 -2.30 -13.35
N LYS A 80 -0.76 -2.91 -12.93
CA LYS A 80 -0.99 -3.22 -11.50
C LYS A 80 -0.11 -4.36 -10.99
N ARG A 81 0.54 -5.11 -11.89
CA ARG A 81 1.38 -6.28 -11.60
C ARG A 81 2.84 -6.01 -11.92
N VAL A 82 3.73 -6.71 -11.22
CA VAL A 82 5.18 -6.69 -11.47
C VAL A 82 5.48 -7.73 -12.56
N ARG A 83 6.28 -7.38 -13.55
CA ARG A 83 6.72 -8.28 -14.64
C ARG A 83 8.19 -8.64 -14.47
N GLN A 84 8.53 -9.92 -14.62
CA GLN A 84 9.92 -10.35 -14.75
C GLN A 84 10.41 -10.00 -16.17
N VAL A 85 11.55 -9.33 -16.29
CA VAL A 85 12.07 -8.80 -17.56
C VAL A 85 13.20 -9.68 -18.10
N SER A 86 14.02 -10.26 -17.22
CA SER A 86 15.05 -11.23 -17.61
C SER A 86 15.53 -12.05 -16.42
N SER A 87 15.87 -13.31 -16.69
CA SER A 87 16.76 -14.15 -15.88
C SER A 87 18.03 -14.34 -16.73
N LEU A 88 19.16 -13.79 -16.30
CA LEU A 88 20.45 -14.15 -16.89
C LEU A 88 20.79 -15.58 -16.43
N SER A 89 20.20 -16.58 -17.06
CA SER A 89 20.68 -17.95 -16.95
C SER A 89 22.02 -18.04 -17.68
N GLU A 90 23.02 -18.55 -16.97
CA GLU A 90 24.42 -18.70 -17.39
C GLU A 90 24.58 -19.22 -18.84
N PRO A 91 25.64 -18.80 -19.55
CA PRO A 91 25.89 -19.29 -20.90
C PRO A 91 26.09 -20.81 -20.86
N LYS A 92 25.23 -21.54 -21.60
CA LYS A 92 25.47 -22.96 -21.90
C LYS A 92 26.83 -23.06 -22.60
N ARG A 93 27.73 -23.84 -21.99
CA ARG A 93 29.07 -24.19 -22.47
C ARG A 93 29.08 -24.66 -23.92
#